data_AF-A0AAW5YXY2-F1
#
_entry.id   AF-A0AAW5YXY2-F1
#
_cell.length_a   1.000
_cell.length_b   1.000
_cell.length_c   1.000
_cell.angle_alpha   90.00
_cell.angle_beta   90.00
_cell.angle_gamma   90.00
#
_symmetry.space_group_name_H-M   'P 1'
#
loop_
_entity.id
_entity.type
_entity.pdbx_description
1 polymer ?
#
loop_
_entity_poly.entity_id
_entity_poly.type
_entity_poly.pdbx_seq_one_letter_code
_entity_poly.pdbx_strand_id
1 'polypeptide(L)'
;SEHPQRLAYVQSEKYQELMANNRIYEQASHDLITNRNRLHKAVQLTFPEIEHLLANPRGKNYWSIVLRFPHPDIVLETKEADII
;
A
#
# COMPACT_ATOMS: atom_id res chain seq x y z
N SER A 1 -47.58 4.34 31.94
CA SER A 1 -46.79 3.33 31.20
C SER A 1 -45.38 3.85 31.07
N GLU A 2 -44.53 3.51 32.04
CA GLU A 2 -43.14 3.98 32.04
C GLU A 2 -42.34 3.15 31.05
N HIS A 3 -41.89 3.80 29.97
CA HIS A 3 -40.97 3.19 29.02
C HIS A 3 -39.57 3.19 29.67
N PRO A 4 -38.93 2.04 29.89
CA PRO A 4 -37.60 2.01 30.46
C PRO A 4 -36.67 2.75 29.50
N GLN A 5 -36.08 3.84 30.00
CA GLN A 5 -35.06 4.62 29.32
C GLN A 5 -34.02 3.62 28.81
N ARG A 6 -33.85 3.56 27.48
CA ARG A 6 -32.75 2.82 26.87
C ARG A 6 -31.49 3.32 27.56
N LEU A 7 -30.88 2.47 28.38
CA LEU A 7 -29.55 2.70 28.93
C LEU A 7 -28.66 3.02 27.73
N ALA A 8 -28.41 4.31 27.51
CA ALA A 8 -27.44 4.75 26.54
C ALA A 8 -26.12 4.20 27.06
N TYR A 9 -25.68 3.08 26.48
CA TYR A 9 -24.41 2.47 26.82
C TYR A 9 -23.33 3.51 26.50
N VAL A 10 -22.87 4.20 27.53
CA VAL A 10 -21.74 5.12 27.41
C VAL A 10 -20.53 4.24 27.15
N GLN A 11 -20.09 4.22 25.89
CA GLN A 11 -18.84 3.54 25.54
C GLN A 11 -17.73 4.11 26.40
N SER A 12 -16.93 3.22 27.01
CA SER A 12 -15.75 3.65 27.74
C SER A 12 -14.78 4.37 26.79
N GLU A 13 -14.10 5.39 27.31
CA GLU A 13 -13.07 6.14 26.58
C GLU A 13 -12.05 5.20 25.92
N LYS A 14 -11.58 4.20 26.66
CA LYS A 14 -10.67 3.16 26.16
C LYS A 14 -11.23 2.39 24.96
N TYR A 15 -12.53 2.13 24.91
CA TYR A 15 -13.15 1.48 23.75
C TYR A 15 -13.21 2.44 22.55
N GLN A 16 -13.52 3.72 22.78
CA GLN A 16 -13.53 4.74 21.73
C GLN A 16 -12.14 4.93 21.10
N GLU A 17 -11.09 4.96 21.93
CA GLU A 17 -9.70 5.00 21.48
C GLU A 17 -9.34 3.78 20.62
N LEU A 18 -9.71 2.57 21.06
CA LEU A 18 -9.48 1.36 20.26
C LEU A 18 -10.20 1.41 18.91
N MET A 19 -11.44 1.90 18.87
CA MET A 19 -12.18 2.08 17.62
C MET A 19 -11.54 3.13 16.71
N ALA A 20 -11.05 4.24 17.27
CA ALA A 20 -10.31 5.25 16.52
C ALA A 20 -9.02 4.66 15.92
N ASN A 21 -8.26 3.92 16.72
CA ASN A 21 -7.05 3.24 16.26
C ASN A 21 -7.35 2.21 15.18
N ASN A 22 -8.44 1.44 15.31
CA ASN A 22 -8.83 0.49 14.27
C ASN A 22 -9.16 1.21 12.95
N ARG A 23 -9.92 2.31 13.00
CA ARG A 23 -10.21 3.13 11.81
C ARG A 23 -8.95 3.66 11.15
N ILE A 24 -7.98 4.14 11.95
CA ILE A 24 -6.69 4.62 11.43
C ILE A 24 -5.94 3.48 10.72
N TYR A 25 -5.90 2.29 11.31
CA TYR A 25 -5.24 1.13 10.70
C TYR A 25 -5.93 0.69 9.41
N GLU A 26 -7.26 0.61 9.40
CA GLU A 26 -8.06 0.26 8.22
C GLU A 26 -7.81 1.25 7.06
N GLN A 27 -7.81 2.55 7.37
CA GLN A 27 -7.51 3.59 6.37
C GLN A 27 -6.08 3.45 5.82
N ALA A 28 -5.08 3.29 6.69
CA ALA A 28 -3.69 3.12 6.26
C ALA A 28 -3.51 1.87 5.38
N SER A 29 -4.17 0.76 5.72
CA SER A 29 -4.15 -0.48 4.94
C SER A 29 -4.79 -0.29 3.55
N HIS A 30 -5.94 0.37 3.50
CA HIS A 30 -6.60 0.70 2.24
C HIS A 30 -5.73 1.58 1.34
N ASP A 31 -5.11 2.62 1.91
CA ASP A 31 -4.25 3.53 1.17
C ASP A 31 -3.00 2.82 0.65
N LEU A 32 -2.41 1.92 1.45
CA LEU A 32 -1.29 1.09 1.01
C LEU A 32 -1.65 0.22 -0.20
N ILE A 33 -2.80 -0.47 -0.15
CA ILE A 33 -3.29 -1.30 -1.26
C ILE A 33 -3.55 -0.44 -2.49
N THR A 34 -4.22 0.70 -2.33
CA THR A 34 -4.56 1.62 -3.41
C THR A 34 -3.31 2.17 -4.10
N ASN A 35 -2.31 2.61 -3.32
CA ASN A 35 -1.06 3.14 -3.86
C ASN A 35 -0.25 2.07 -4.59
N ARG A 36 -0.21 0.85 -4.04
CA ARG A 36 0.44 -0.28 -4.71
C ARG A 36 -0.21 -0.60 -6.06
N ASN A 37 -1.54 -0.59 -6.12
CA ASN A 37 -2.28 -0.81 -7.37
C ASN A 37 -2.05 0.31 -8.39
N ARG A 38 -1.98 1.57 -7.94
CA ARG A 38 -1.66 2.72 -8.80
C ARG A 38 -0.25 2.60 -9.38
N LEU A 39 0.73 2.24 -8.55
CA LEU A 39 2.11 2.03 -8.99
C LEU A 39 2.20 0.91 -10.02
N HIS A 40 1.56 -0.24 -9.76
CA HIS A 40 1.50 -1.34 -10.72
C HIS A 40 0.95 -0.88 -12.09
N LYS A 41 -0.15 -0.11 -12.09
CA LYS A 41 -0.71 0.44 -13.34
C LYS A 41 0.25 1.38 -14.06
N ALA A 42 0.95 2.24 -13.32
CA ALA A 42 1.93 3.14 -13.92
C ALA A 42 3.07 2.35 -14.60
N VAL A 43 3.61 1.35 -13.91
CA VAL A 43 4.66 0.46 -14.44
C VAL A 43 4.19 -0.31 -15.67
N GLN A 44 2.96 -0.82 -15.66
CA GLN A 44 2.38 -1.48 -16.83
C GLN A 44 2.31 -0.58 -18.07
N LEU A 45 2.18 0.74 -17.88
CA LEU A 45 2.12 1.71 -18.98
C LEU A 45 3.51 2.14 -19.45
N THR A 46 4.50 2.18 -18.56
CA THR A 46 5.84 2.73 -18.87
C THR A 46 6.88 1.66 -19.14
N PHE A 47 6.79 0.49 -18.51
CA PHE A 47 7.78 -0.57 -18.60
C PHE A 47 7.20 -1.96 -18.29
N PRO A 48 6.23 -2.45 -19.08
CA PRO A 48 5.56 -3.74 -18.83
C PRO A 48 6.51 -4.95 -18.84
N GLU A 49 7.62 -4.87 -19.57
CA GLU A 49 8.62 -5.93 -19.70
C GLU A 49 9.26 -6.29 -18.35
N ILE A 50 9.29 -5.37 -17.38
CA ILE A 50 9.90 -5.58 -16.07
C ILE A 50 9.25 -6.73 -15.28
N GLU A 51 7.99 -7.09 -15.59
CA GLU A 51 7.30 -8.20 -14.95
C GLU A 51 7.79 -9.57 -15.41
N HIS A 52 8.39 -9.64 -16.60
CA HIS A 52 8.97 -10.87 -17.12
C HIS A 52 10.35 -11.16 -16.53
N LEU A 53 10.98 -10.17 -15.88
CA LEU A 53 12.30 -10.34 -15.27
C LEU A 53 12.27 -11.16 -13.98
N LEU A 54 11.12 -11.21 -13.31
CA LEU A 54 10.98 -11.87 -12.02
C LEU A 54 9.86 -12.91 -12.05
N ALA A 55 10.15 -14.13 -11.59
CA ALA A 55 9.16 -15.19 -11.45
C ALA A 55 7.98 -14.82 -10.53
N ASN A 56 8.14 -13.81 -9.67
CA ASN A 56 7.07 -13.29 -8.81
C ASN A 56 7.02 -11.74 -8.83
N PRO A 57 6.16 -11.13 -9.65
CA PRO A 57 6.04 -9.67 -9.81
C PRO A 57 5.29 -8.98 -8.66
N ARG A 58 5.31 -9.57 -7.45
CA ARG A 58 4.67 -9.03 -6.24
C ARG A 58 5.57 -9.06 -5.01
N GLY A 59 6.78 -9.59 -5.12
CA GLY A 59 7.74 -9.67 -4.03
C GLY A 59 8.43 -8.33 -3.71
N LYS A 60 9.12 -8.26 -2.57
CA LYS A 60 9.89 -7.07 -2.16
C LYS A 60 10.90 -6.65 -3.23
N ASN A 61 11.62 -7.62 -3.81
CA ASN A 61 12.63 -7.37 -4.83
C ASN A 61 12.04 -6.71 -6.08
N TYR A 62 10.86 -7.13 -6.51
CA TYR A 62 10.15 -6.49 -7.63
C TYR A 62 9.91 -5.01 -7.35
N TRP A 63 9.35 -4.66 -6.18
CA TRP A 63 9.10 -3.27 -5.84
C TRP A 63 10.38 -2.46 -5.68
N SER A 64 11.45 -3.04 -5.11
CA SER A 64 12.76 -2.38 -5.03
C SER A 64 13.31 -2.03 -6.41
N ILE A 65 13.18 -2.95 -7.38
CA ILE A 65 13.64 -2.75 -8.75
C ILE A 65 12.77 -1.70 -9.45
N VAL A 66 11.44 -1.81 -9.37
CA VAL A 66 10.49 -0.83 -9.93
C VAL A 66 10.75 0.58 -9.41
N LEU A 67 11.04 0.73 -8.11
CA LEU A 67 11.34 2.03 -7.51
C LEU A 67 12.67 2.62 -8.03
N ARG A 68 13.65 1.77 -8.34
CA ARG A 68 14.94 2.21 -8.88
C ARG A 68 14.89 2.44 -10.40
N PHE A 69 14.06 1.67 -11.11
CA PHE A 69 14.01 1.62 -12.57
C PHE A 69 12.56 1.66 -13.09
N PRO A 70 11.86 2.80 -12.99
CA PRO A 70 10.47 2.91 -13.42
C PRO A 70 10.28 3.00 -14.96
N HIS A 71 11.37 3.16 -15.71
CA HIS A 71 11.38 3.30 -17.17
C HIS A 71 12.62 2.59 -17.76
N PRO A 72 12.53 1.98 -18.96
CA PRO A 72 13.65 1.28 -19.59
C PRO A 72 14.88 2.18 -19.78
N ASP A 73 14.70 3.44 -20.15
CA ASP A 73 15.82 4.36 -20.37
C ASP A 73 16.72 4.52 -19.13
N ILE A 74 16.12 4.52 -17.94
CA ILE A 74 16.88 4.63 -16.67
C ILE A 74 17.75 3.38 -16.47
N VAL A 75 17.27 2.20 -16.88
CA VAL A 75 18.07 0.98 -16.85
C VAL A 75 19.26 1.09 -17.79
N LEU A 76 19.03 1.61 -19.01
CA LEU A 76 20.07 1.75 -20.03
C LEU A 76 21.14 2.79 -19.67
N GLU A 77 20.75 3.84 -18.95
CA GLU A 77 21.66 4.90 -18.50
C GLU A 77 22.45 4.51 -17.23
N THR A 78 21.97 3.51 -16.49
CA THR A 78 22.59 3.09 -15.23
C THR A 78 23.81 2.20 -15.49
N LYS A 79 24.94 2.55 -14.86
CA LYS A 79 26.16 1.73 -14.94
C LYS A 79 26.18 0.73 -13.78
N GLU A 80 26.90 -0.36 -13.95
CA GLU A 80 27.03 -1.41 -12.92
C GLU A 80 27.57 -0.84 -11.59
N ALA A 81 28.48 0.14 -11.65
CA ALA A 81 29.01 0.83 -10.47
C ALA A 81 27.96 1.61 -9.65
N ASP A 82 26.81 1.93 -10.25
CA ASP A 82 25.72 2.69 -9.64
C ASP A 82 24.63 1.78 -9.01
N ILE A 83 24.81 0.45 -9.13
CA ILE A 83 23.95 -0.58 -8.55
C ILE A 83 24.64 -1.07 -7.25
N ILE A 84 24.27 -0.48 -6.12
CA ILE A 84 24.80 -0.80 -4.77
C ILE A 84 23.68 -1.40 -3.92
#